data_AF-A0A964QT71-F1
#
_entry.id   AF-A0A964QT71-F1
#
_cell.length_a   1.000
_cell.length_b   1.000
_cell.length_c   1.000
_cell.angle_alpha   90.00
_cell.angle_beta   90.00
_cell.angle_gamma   90.00
#
_symmetry.space_group_name_H-M   'P 1'
#
loop_
_entity.id
_entity.type
_entity.pdbx_description
1 polymer ?
#
loop_
_entity_poly.entity_id
_entity_poly.type
_entity_poly.pdbx_seq_one_letter_code
_entity_poly.pdbx_strand_id
1 'polypeptide(L)'
;MNKELWPYWMKGAVLFSGLSLLASTLILLMLSEVVKDPHFRYLFGNNLFSLMIIAFSPLTAFLGMRGSVPSFSEIFREGISLILITALAYFLIGALLGWLYGKLKNRNKPPVNRNLS
;
A
#
# COMPACT_ATOMS: atom_id res chain seq x y z
N MET A 1 -16.63 -9.90 -14.98
CA MET A 1 -17.39 -9.94 -13.71
C MET A 1 -17.84 -8.52 -13.37
N ASN A 2 -19.13 -8.29 -13.13
CA ASN A 2 -19.66 -6.95 -12.93
C ASN A 2 -19.17 -6.36 -11.59
N LYS A 3 -18.32 -5.32 -11.61
CA LYS A 3 -17.62 -4.78 -10.42
C LYS A 3 -18.58 -4.19 -9.39
N GLU A 4 -19.78 -3.83 -9.82
CA GLU A 4 -20.83 -3.28 -8.96
C GLU A 4 -21.30 -4.29 -7.90
N LEU A 5 -21.32 -5.58 -8.25
CA LEU A 5 -21.77 -6.68 -7.39
C LEU A 5 -20.72 -7.13 -6.36
N TRP A 6 -19.52 -6.56 -6.39
CA TRP A 6 -18.47 -7.01 -5.47
C TRP A 6 -18.83 -6.70 -4.02
N PRO A 7 -18.59 -7.63 -3.09
CA PRO A 7 -18.79 -7.38 -1.67
C PRO A 7 -17.85 -6.26 -1.19
N TYR A 8 -18.29 -5.48 -0.21
CA TYR A 8 -17.57 -4.29 0.25
C TYR A 8 -16.15 -4.59 0.76
N TRP A 9 -15.92 -5.77 1.35
CA TRP A 9 -14.59 -6.22 1.76
C TRP A 9 -13.65 -6.33 0.55
N MET A 10 -14.10 -6.89 -0.57
CA MET A 10 -13.30 -7.04 -1.78
C MET A 10 -13.00 -5.68 -2.43
N LYS A 11 -13.98 -4.76 -2.42
CA LYS A 11 -13.79 -3.39 -2.91
C LYS A 11 -12.73 -2.64 -2.09
N GLY A 12 -12.79 -2.73 -0.76
CA GLY A 12 -11.78 -2.14 0.12
C GLY A 12 -10.41 -2.76 -0.08
N ALA A 13 -10.33 -4.09 -0.15
CA ALA A 13 -9.08 -4.81 -0.32
C ALA A 13 -8.33 -4.38 -1.60
N VAL A 14 -9.03 -4.36 -2.74
CA VAL A 14 -8.46 -3.96 -4.03
C VAL A 14 -8.05 -2.48 -4.05
N LEU A 15 -8.84 -1.60 -3.42
CA LEU A 15 -8.55 -0.18 -3.37
C LEU A 15 -7.28 0.10 -2.56
N PHE A 16 -7.17 -0.47 -1.36
CA PHE A 16 -6.01 -0.27 -0.49
C PHE A 16 -4.75 -0.96 -1.01
N SER A 17 -4.87 -2.17 -1.58
CA SER A 17 -3.72 -2.84 -2.19
C SER A 17 -3.22 -2.06 -3.41
N GLY A 18 -4.13 -1.57 -4.26
CA GLY A 18 -3.79 -0.74 -5.42
C GLY A 18 -3.11 0.57 -5.04
N LEU A 19 -3.64 1.27 -4.03
CA LEU A 19 -3.01 2.48 -3.46
C LEU A 19 -1.60 2.19 -2.94
N SER A 20 -1.40 1.09 -2.22
CA SER A 20 -0.07 0.73 -1.71
C SER A 20 0.94 0.42 -2.82
N LEU A 21 0.51 -0.26 -3.88
CA LEU A 21 1.36 -0.56 -5.04
C LEU A 21 1.74 0.70 -5.80
N LEU A 22 0.78 1.60 -6.00
CA LEU A 22 1.02 2.88 -6.67
C LEU A 22 1.99 3.75 -5.87
N ALA A 23 1.78 3.86 -4.54
CA ALA A 23 2.69 4.56 -3.65
C ALA A 23 4.10 3.94 -3.66
N SER A 24 4.20 2.61 -3.57
CA SER A 24 5.49 1.90 -3.60
C SER A 24 6.25 2.12 -4.91
N THR A 25 5.54 2.10 -6.04
CA THR A 25 6.14 2.35 -7.37
C THR A 25 6.65 3.77 -7.49
N LEU A 26 5.87 4.76 -7.05
CA LEU A 26 6.30 6.17 -7.04
C LEU A 26 7.56 6.36 -6.16
N ILE A 27 7.63 5.70 -5.01
CA ILE A 27 8.80 5.77 -4.12
C ILE A 27 10.04 5.18 -4.81
N LEU A 28 9.91 4.05 -5.51
CA LEU A 28 11.03 3.47 -6.27
C LEU A 28 11.52 4.40 -7.38
N LEU A 29 10.61 5.04 -8.12
CA LEU A 29 10.96 6.02 -9.15
C LEU A 29 11.71 7.20 -8.54
N MET A 30 11.20 7.75 -7.43
CA MET A 30 11.85 8.86 -6.72
C MET A 30 13.22 8.48 -6.17
N LEU A 31 13.38 7.27 -5.59
CA LEU A 31 14.68 6.80 -5.13
C LEU A 31 15.70 6.68 -6.27
N SER A 32 15.26 6.28 -7.47
CA SER A 32 16.16 6.17 -8.63
C SER A 32 16.69 7.53 -9.12
N GLU A 33 15.93 8.61 -8.89
CA GLU A 33 16.30 10.00 -9.17
C GLU A 33 17.19 10.57 -8.05
N VAL A 34 16.83 10.32 -6.77
CA VAL A 34 17.59 10.77 -5.58
C VAL A 34 19.01 10.20 -5.55
N VAL A 35 19.22 8.98 -6.05
CA VAL A 35 20.57 8.38 -6.16
C VAL A 35 21.47 9.17 -7.12
N LYS A 36 20.88 9.89 -8.09
CA LYS A 36 21.63 10.59 -9.14
C LYS A 36 21.92 12.05 -8.78
N ASP A 37 21.12 12.69 -7.92
CA ASP A 37 21.25 14.12 -7.62
C ASP A 37 21.46 14.41 -6.11
N PRO A 38 22.62 14.98 -5.72
CA PRO A 38 22.92 15.32 -4.33
C PRO A 38 22.00 16.38 -3.71
N HIS A 39 21.36 17.26 -4.51
CA HIS A 39 20.41 18.25 -3.99
C HIS A 39 19.11 17.61 -3.49
N PHE A 40 18.66 16.55 -4.16
CA PHE A 40 17.51 15.77 -3.75
C PHE A 40 17.76 15.05 -2.41
N ARG A 41 18.99 14.59 -2.18
CA ARG A 41 19.39 13.92 -0.94
C ARG A 41 19.19 14.79 0.31
N TYR A 42 19.41 16.10 0.18
CA TYR A 42 19.26 17.06 1.29
C TYR A 42 17.79 17.43 1.56
N LEU A 43 16.96 17.57 0.51
CA LEU A 43 15.52 17.83 0.65
C LEU A 43 14.76 16.65 1.27
N PHE A 44 15.20 15.42 1.00
CA PHE A 44 14.59 14.19 1.52
C PHE A 44 15.07 13.80 2.92
N GLY A 45 16.21 14.30 3.37
CA GLY A 45 16.78 13.99 4.69
C GLY A 45 16.03 14.60 5.88
N ASN A 46 15.21 15.64 5.68
CA ASN A 46 14.76 16.52 6.78
C ASN A 46 13.24 16.74 6.95
N ASN A 47 12.34 16.11 6.19
CA ASN A 47 10.91 16.48 6.21
C ASN A 47 9.94 15.30 6.34
N LEU A 48 8.71 15.57 6.81
CA LEU A 48 7.51 14.71 6.88
C LEU A 48 7.29 13.75 5.69
N PHE A 49 7.88 14.05 4.54
CA PHE A 49 7.92 13.18 3.37
C PHE A 49 8.72 11.89 3.59
N SER A 50 9.83 11.93 4.34
CA SER A 50 10.57 10.73 4.75
C SER A 50 9.73 9.86 5.69
N LEU A 51 8.93 10.46 6.58
CA LEU A 51 7.96 9.75 7.42
C LEU A 51 6.83 9.11 6.59
N MET A 52 6.32 9.78 5.55
CA MET A 52 5.35 9.18 4.63
C MET A 52 5.95 8.03 3.83
N ILE A 53 7.20 8.17 3.37
CA ILE A 53 7.94 7.10 2.71
C ILE A 53 8.11 5.91 3.66
N ILE A 54 8.54 6.12 4.91
CA ILE A 54 8.67 5.06 5.92
C ILE A 54 7.31 4.41 6.25
N ALA A 55 6.25 5.19 6.36
CA ALA A 55 4.92 4.71 6.72
C ALA A 55 4.24 3.90 5.60
N PHE A 56 4.53 4.19 4.33
CA PHE A 56 3.96 3.50 3.17
C PHE A 56 4.92 2.53 2.49
N SER A 57 6.19 2.50 2.88
CA SER A 57 7.22 1.64 2.31
C SER A 57 8.06 0.97 3.40
N PRO A 58 7.73 -0.27 3.79
CA PRO A 58 8.61 -1.05 4.64
C PRO A 58 9.96 -1.33 3.98
N LEU A 59 10.09 -1.11 2.66
CA LEU A 59 11.39 -1.08 1.99
C LEU A 59 12.29 0.02 2.58
N THR A 60 11.79 1.23 2.81
CA THR A 60 12.61 2.29 3.43
C THR A 60 12.92 2.04 4.90
N ALA A 61 12.01 1.44 5.67
CA ALA A 61 12.32 0.99 7.02
C ALA A 61 13.43 -0.08 7.02
N PHE A 62 13.35 -1.04 6.10
CA PHE A 62 14.35 -2.09 5.90
C PHE A 62 15.72 -1.53 5.48
N LEU A 63 15.74 -0.57 4.55
CA LEU A 63 16.96 0.12 4.11
C LEU A 63 17.59 0.93 5.24
N GLY A 64 16.78 1.60 6.06
CA GLY A 64 17.25 2.33 7.24
C GLY A 64 17.86 1.42 8.32
N MET A 65 17.34 0.19 8.47
CA MET A 65 17.85 -0.79 9.44
C MET A 65 19.20 -1.39 9.04
N ARG A 66 19.53 -1.49 7.75
CA ARG A 66 20.79 -2.10 7.29
C ARG A 66 22.04 -1.24 7.54
N GLY A 67 21.91 0.06 7.80
CA GLY A 67 23.04 0.97 8.09
C GLY A 67 24.01 1.19 6.92
N SER A 68 23.85 0.47 5.81
CA SER A 68 24.60 0.60 4.57
C SER A 68 23.62 0.77 3.40
N VAL A 69 24.03 1.52 2.37
CA VAL A 69 23.23 1.65 1.14
C VAL A 69 23.37 0.35 0.36
N PRO A 70 22.33 -0.50 0.26
CA PRO A 70 22.44 -1.73 -0.47
C PRO A 70 22.55 -1.45 -1.96
N SER A 71 23.14 -2.40 -2.67
CA SER A 71 23.28 -2.31 -4.12
C SER A 71 21.91 -2.31 -4.81
N PHE A 72 21.83 -1.69 -5.99
CA PHE A 72 20.57 -1.62 -6.75
C PHE A 72 19.96 -3.01 -7.00
N SER A 73 20.78 -4.03 -7.24
CA SER A 73 20.34 -5.41 -7.42
C SER A 73 19.73 -6.03 -6.16
N GLU A 74 20.27 -5.72 -4.98
CA GLU A 74 19.71 -6.13 -3.69
C GLU A 74 18.39 -5.41 -3.39
N ILE A 75 18.33 -4.09 -3.65
CA ILE A 75 17.10 -3.30 -3.52
C ILE A 75 16.01 -3.86 -4.41
N PHE A 76 16.33 -4.26 -5.65
CA PHE A 76 15.34 -4.77 -6.58
C PHE A 76 14.84 -6.17 -6.16
N ARG A 77 15.76 -7.07 -5.78
CA ARG A 77 15.42 -8.45 -5.40
C ARG A 77 14.64 -8.50 -4.09
N GLU A 78 15.10 -7.81 -3.06
CA GLU A 78 14.44 -7.79 -1.75
C GLU A 78 13.23 -6.83 -1.75
N GLY A 79 13.28 -5.77 -2.56
CA GLY A 79 12.21 -4.79 -2.70
C GLY A 79 10.94 -5.37 -3.33
N ILE A 80 11.03 -6.26 -4.31
CA ILE A 80 9.84 -6.92 -4.88
C ILE A 80 9.12 -7.74 -3.81
N SER A 81 9.86 -8.53 -3.02
CA SER A 81 9.27 -9.34 -1.93
C SER A 81 8.61 -8.45 -0.88
N LEU A 82 9.28 -7.36 -0.48
CA LEU A 82 8.73 -6.39 0.46
C LEU A 82 7.48 -5.70 -0.09
N ILE A 83 7.46 -5.30 -1.36
CA ILE A 83 6.29 -4.67 -2.00
C ILE A 83 5.10 -5.63 -2.01
N LEU A 84 5.32 -6.91 -2.33
CA LEU A 84 4.25 -7.91 -2.32
C LEU A 84 3.69 -8.15 -0.92
N ILE A 85 4.55 -8.27 0.10
CA ILE A 85 4.12 -8.42 1.50
C ILE A 85 3.33 -7.19 1.95
N THR A 86 3.78 -6.00 1.58
CA THR A 86 3.12 -4.72 1.89
C THR A 86 1.74 -4.65 1.23
N ALA A 87 1.67 -4.97 -0.06
CA ALA A 87 0.42 -4.99 -0.80
C ALA A 87 -0.57 -5.99 -0.20
N LEU A 88 -0.09 -7.15 0.26
CA LEU A 88 -0.90 -8.13 0.97
C LEU A 88 -1.40 -7.60 2.32
N ALA A 89 -0.53 -6.95 3.10
CA ALA A 89 -0.92 -6.34 4.38
C ALA A 89 -2.01 -5.27 4.18
N TYR A 90 -1.82 -4.35 3.22
CA TYR A 90 -2.82 -3.33 2.89
C TYR A 90 -4.09 -3.93 2.28
N PHE A 91 -3.99 -5.04 1.54
CA PHE A 91 -5.15 -5.79 1.07
C PHE A 91 -5.99 -6.28 2.26
N LEU A 92 -5.36 -6.87 3.28
CA LEU A 92 -6.04 -7.37 4.48
C LEU A 92 -6.67 -6.22 5.29
N ILE A 93 -5.95 -5.10 5.46
CA ILE A 93 -6.47 -3.90 6.12
C ILE A 93 -7.68 -3.35 5.34
N GLY A 94 -7.56 -3.23 4.01
CA GLY A 94 -8.65 -2.80 3.14
C GLY A 94 -9.85 -3.73 3.19
N ALA A 95 -9.62 -5.05 3.27
CA ALA A 95 -10.67 -6.04 3.41
C ALA A 95 -11.43 -5.86 4.73
N LEU A 96 -10.71 -5.66 5.83
CA LEU A 96 -11.27 -5.43 7.16
C LEU A 96 -12.09 -4.14 7.20
N LEU A 97 -11.54 -3.03 6.70
CA LEU A 97 -12.23 -1.73 6.64
C LEU A 97 -13.45 -1.78 5.72
N GLY A 98 -13.32 -2.42 4.56
CA GLY A 98 -14.43 -2.63 3.63
C GLY A 98 -15.54 -3.50 4.22
N TRP A 99 -15.17 -4.54 4.98
CA TRP A 99 -16.13 -5.35 5.73
C TRP A 99 -16.86 -4.55 6.80
N LEU A 100 -16.12 -3.77 7.60
CA LEU A 100 -16.68 -2.92 8.65
C LEU A 100 -17.63 -1.87 8.07
N TYR A 101 -17.22 -1.22 6.97
CA TYR A 101 -18.06 -0.28 6.22
C TYR A 101 -19.35 -0.94 5.72
N GLY A 102 -19.25 -2.15 5.14
CA GLY A 102 -20.42 -2.91 4.70
C GLY A 102 -21.37 -3.26 5.84
N LYS A 103 -20.83 -3.65 7.00
CA LYS A 103 -21.60 -3.91 8.24
C LYS A 103 -22.34 -2.66 8.71
N LEU A 104 -21.68 -1.51 8.75
CA LEU A 104 -22.28 -0.24 9.16
C LEU A 104 -23.38 0.20 8.17
N LYS A 105 -23.11 0.13 6.87
CA LYS A 105 -24.04 0.56 5.82
C LYS A 105 -25.30 -0.30 5.73
N ASN A 106 -25.20 -1.59 6.05
CA ASN A 106 -26.33 -2.52 6.02
C ASN A 106 -26.98 -2.74 7.40
N ARG A 107 -26.52 -2.07 8.46
CA ARG A 107 -27.01 -2.25 9.84
C ARG A 107 -28.52 -1.99 9.99
N ASN A 108 -29.07 -1.10 9.17
CA ASN A 108 -30.48 -0.68 9.23
C ASN A 108 -31.32 -1.23 8.08
N LYS A 109 -30.75 -2.11 7.24
CA LYS A 109 -31.50 -2.69 6.11
C LYS A 109 -32.15 -4.00 6.58
N PRO A 110 -33.47 -4.17 6.40
CA PRO A 110 -34.09 -5.45 6.65
C PRO A 110 -33.43 -6.52 5.79
N PRO A 111 -33.32 -7.77 6.27
CA PRO A 111 -32.79 -8.86 5.47
C PRO A 111 -33.62 -8.95 4.18
N VAL A 112 -32.96 -8.80 3.04
CA VAL A 112 -33.59 -9.00 1.74
C VAL A 112 -34.03 -10.46 1.70
N ASN A 113 -35.33 -10.68 1.77
CA ASN A 113 -35.93 -12.00 1.70
C ASN A 113 -35.66 -12.56 0.29
N ARG A 114 -34.62 -13.39 0.16
CA ARG A 114 -34.18 -13.96 -1.13
C ARG A 114 -35.14 -15.04 -1.68
N ASN A 115 -36.35 -15.14 -1.13
CA ASN A 115 -37.33 -16.16 -1.48
C ASN A 115 -38.44 -15.68 -2.43
N LEU A 116 -38.29 -14.54 -3.10
CA LEU A 116 -39.27 -14.08 -4.08
C LEU A 116 -38.58 -13.52 -5.33
N SER A 117 -38.09 -14.42 -6.19
CA SER A 117 -38.25 -14.39 -7.66
C SER A 117 -37.41 -15.49 -8.29
#